data_AF-A0A2M7XNP2-F1
#
_entry.id   AF-A0A2M7XNP2-F1
#
_cell.length_a   1.000
_cell.length_b   1.000
_cell.length_c   1.000
_cell.angle_alpha   90.00
_cell.angle_beta   90.00
_cell.angle_gamma   90.00
#
_symmetry.space_group_name_H-M   'P 1'
#
loop_
_entity.id
_entity.type
_entity.pdbx_description
1 polymer ?
#
loop_
_entity_poly.entity_id
_entity_poly.type
_entity_poly.pdbx_seq_one_letter_code
_entity_poly.pdbx_strand_id
1 'polypeptide(L)'
;MIAFGWVSLLVYLIGSRIAFVYDQPKLWLEFWKMNQVNVLGGYILWLLLAWLITKDREWKFFAFGEDSLINLAWINLIYFGLTFQGKLIILLLIVLVVGWVLKSRYRSLWWYKSGKKGFLFLLTNMVFFVGLAFVFNNYFYLIMTLLSGVRLVMLGNERNSK
;
A
#
# COMPACT_ATOMS: atom_id res chain seq x y z
N MET A 1 17.08 7.39 -2.35
CA MET A 1 15.97 6.63 -1.71
C MET A 1 15.53 7.22 -0.38
N ILE A 2 16.44 7.64 0.52
CA ILE A 2 16.10 8.20 1.83
C ILE A 2 15.17 9.43 1.71
N ALA A 3 15.48 10.38 0.83
CA ALA A 3 14.63 11.56 0.59
C ALA A 3 13.20 11.18 0.10
N PHE A 4 13.07 10.19 -0.77
CA PHE A 4 11.77 9.70 -1.23
C PHE A 4 10.96 9.08 -0.10
N GLY A 5 11.60 8.36 0.83
CA GLY A 5 10.95 7.80 2.01
C GLY A 5 10.33 8.86 2.90
N TRP A 6 11.07 9.93 3.20
CA TRP A 6 10.56 11.04 4.01
C TRP A 6 9.43 11.82 3.32
N VAL A 7 9.58 12.13 2.02
CA VAL A 7 8.51 12.79 1.25
C VAL A 7 7.26 11.91 1.19
N SER A 8 7.44 10.61 0.95
CA SER A 8 6.34 9.64 0.95
C SER A 8 5.63 9.56 2.30
N LEU A 9 6.37 9.60 3.42
CA LEU A 9 5.80 9.62 4.76
C LEU A 9 4.96 10.88 4.99
N LEU A 10 5.48 12.06 4.64
CA LEU A 10 4.75 13.32 4.77
C LEU A 10 3.45 13.30 3.96
N VAL A 11 3.53 12.87 2.70
CA VAL A 11 2.35 12.73 1.84
C VAL A 11 1.36 11.73 2.42
N TYR A 12 1.84 10.60 2.96
CA TYR A 12 0.98 9.60 3.59
C TYR A 12 0.23 10.18 4.81
N LEU A 13 0.93 10.93 5.66
CA LEU A 13 0.32 11.58 6.83
C LEU A 13 -0.71 12.64 6.43
N ILE A 14 -0.38 13.49 5.45
CA ILE A 14 -1.29 14.51 4.92
C ILE A 14 -2.53 13.86 4.31
N GLY A 15 -2.36 12.83 3.47
CA GLY A 15 -3.48 12.12 2.84
C GLY A 15 -4.38 11.43 3.86
N SER A 16 -3.77 10.84 4.89
CA SER A 16 -4.54 10.23 5.98
C SER A 16 -5.38 11.27 6.72
N ARG A 17 -4.84 12.48 6.91
CA ARG A 17 -5.51 13.55 7.63
C ARG A 17 -6.61 14.19 6.80
N ILE A 18 -6.36 14.45 5.52
CA ILE A 18 -7.36 14.97 4.58
C ILE A 18 -8.59 14.06 4.56
N ALA A 19 -8.39 12.75 4.44
CA ALA A 19 -9.48 11.79 4.45
C ALA A 19 -10.27 11.77 5.77
N PHE A 20 -9.61 11.98 6.91
CA PHE A 20 -10.29 12.09 8.20
C PHE A 20 -11.09 13.40 8.34
N VAL A 21 -10.49 14.52 7.92
CA VAL A 21 -11.08 15.86 8.05
C VAL A 21 -12.22 16.07 7.05
N TYR A 22 -12.26 15.31 5.96
CA TYR A 22 -13.41 15.31 5.05
C TYR A 22 -14.73 15.05 5.79
N ASP A 23 -14.73 14.10 6.74
CA ASP A 23 -15.91 13.81 7.56
C ASP A 23 -16.09 14.81 8.72
N GLN A 24 -15.00 15.42 9.20
CA GLN A 24 -15.00 16.32 10.37
C GLN A 24 -14.12 17.57 10.13
N PRO A 25 -14.58 18.53 9.30
CA PRO A 25 -13.74 19.63 8.80
C PRO A 25 -13.22 20.55 9.90
N LYS A 26 -13.98 20.69 11.00
CA LYS A 26 -13.62 21.52 12.16
C LYS A 26 -12.36 21.04 12.88
N LEU A 27 -12.00 19.76 12.72
CA LEU A 27 -10.84 19.18 13.37
C LEU A 27 -9.54 19.40 12.60
N TRP A 28 -9.54 20.06 11.43
CA TRP A 28 -8.31 20.29 10.65
C TRP A 28 -7.16 20.86 11.50
N LEU A 29 -7.46 21.86 12.31
CA LEU A 29 -6.48 22.55 13.16
C LEU A 29 -5.92 21.66 14.27
N GLU A 30 -6.61 20.58 14.65
CA GLU A 30 -6.14 19.61 15.66
C GLU A 30 -5.19 18.57 15.06
N PHE A 31 -4.32 18.97 14.12
CA PHE A 31 -3.44 18.07 13.37
C PHE A 31 -2.44 17.30 14.24
N TRP A 32 -2.21 17.76 15.48
CA TRP A 32 -1.38 17.06 16.47
C TRP A 32 -2.04 15.78 17.03
N LYS A 33 -3.36 15.61 16.89
CA LYS A 33 -4.07 14.39 17.30
C LYS A 33 -3.88 13.27 16.27
N MET A 34 -2.73 12.60 16.37
CA MET A 34 -2.32 11.51 15.47
C MET A 34 -3.17 10.24 15.59
N ASN A 35 -4.06 10.11 16.57
CA ASN A 35 -4.98 8.97 16.67
C ASN A 35 -6.21 9.10 15.74
N GLN A 36 -6.40 10.25 15.11
CA GLN A 36 -7.54 10.61 14.28
C GLN A 36 -7.12 10.76 12.81
N VAL A 37 -6.83 9.64 12.15
CA VAL A 37 -6.28 9.62 10.78
C VAL A 37 -6.69 8.33 10.08
N ASN A 38 -6.89 8.40 8.76
CA ASN A 38 -7.44 7.30 7.95
C ASN A 38 -6.36 6.67 7.06
N VAL A 39 -6.02 5.40 7.31
CA VAL A 39 -5.03 4.60 6.55
C VAL A 39 -5.28 4.65 5.04
N LEU A 40 -6.55 4.57 4.63
CA LEU A 40 -6.93 4.53 3.22
C LEU A 40 -6.62 5.86 2.51
N GLY A 41 -6.82 6.98 3.20
CA GLY A 41 -6.47 8.31 2.67
C GLY A 41 -4.98 8.47 2.44
N GLY A 42 -4.16 8.04 3.39
CA GLY A 42 -2.70 8.07 3.25
C GLY A 42 -2.21 7.18 2.12
N TYR A 43 -2.78 5.97 2.02
CA TYR A 43 -2.45 5.04 0.97
C TYR A 43 -2.83 5.57 -0.43
N ILE A 44 -4.01 6.16 -0.60
CA ILE A 44 -4.42 6.76 -1.88
C ILE A 44 -3.48 7.90 -2.27
N LEU A 45 -3.15 8.80 -1.34
CA LEU A 45 -2.27 9.92 -1.66
C LEU A 45 -0.84 9.45 -1.97
N TRP A 46 -0.39 8.38 -1.31
CA TRP A 46 0.87 7.71 -1.65
C TRP A 46 0.84 7.09 -3.05
N LEU A 47 -0.26 6.43 -3.45
CA LEU A 47 -0.41 5.93 -4.82
C LEU A 47 -0.37 7.05 -5.85
N LEU A 48 -0.99 8.20 -5.56
CA LEU A 48 -0.96 9.37 -6.43
C LEU A 48 0.46 9.93 -6.56
N LEU A 49 1.22 10.03 -5.47
CA LEU A 49 2.64 10.41 -5.51
C LEU A 49 3.46 9.42 -6.33
N ALA A 50 3.30 8.12 -6.07
CA ALA A 50 3.98 7.08 -6.83
C ALA A 50 3.64 7.16 -8.33
N TRP A 51 2.39 7.46 -8.66
CA TRP A 51 1.93 7.61 -10.03
C TRP A 51 2.58 8.82 -10.69
N LEU A 52 2.57 9.98 -10.05
CA LEU A 52 3.22 11.20 -10.54
C LEU A 52 4.70 10.99 -10.83
N ILE A 53 5.43 10.36 -9.91
CA ILE A 53 6.87 10.07 -10.09
C ILE A 53 7.07 9.09 -11.24
N THR A 54 6.25 8.05 -11.35
CA THR A 54 6.39 7.08 -12.44
C THR A 54 6.05 7.69 -13.79
N LYS A 55 5.16 8.69 -13.85
CA LYS A 55 4.87 9.45 -15.05
C LYS A 55 6.01 10.38 -15.44
N ASP A 56 6.56 11.12 -14.48
CA ASP A 56 7.71 12.01 -14.69
C ASP A 56 8.95 11.25 -15.19
N ARG A 57 9.18 10.05 -14.66
CA ARG A 57 10.37 9.23 -14.96
C ARG A 57 10.15 8.15 -16.01
N GLU A 58 8.95 8.08 -16.60
CA GLU A 58 8.53 7.04 -17.55
C GLU A 58 8.70 5.60 -17.01
N TRP A 59 8.59 5.43 -15.69
CA TRP A 59 8.71 4.14 -15.04
C TRP A 59 7.39 3.36 -15.07
N LYS A 60 7.49 2.03 -15.05
CA LYS A 60 6.32 1.17 -14.89
C LYS A 60 5.82 1.24 -13.44
N PHE A 61 4.62 1.77 -13.25
CA PHE A 61 4.02 1.99 -11.92
C PHE A 61 4.10 0.78 -10.98
N PHE A 62 3.68 -0.41 -11.45
CA PHE A 62 3.68 -1.61 -10.60
C PHE A 62 5.08 -2.12 -10.26
N ALA A 63 6.04 -1.93 -11.18
CA ALA A 63 7.44 -2.26 -10.91
C ALA A 63 8.01 -1.36 -9.82
N PHE A 64 7.73 -0.06 -9.92
CA PHE A 64 8.11 0.93 -8.90
C PHE A 64 7.42 0.66 -7.55
N GLY A 65 6.14 0.30 -7.56
CA GLY A 65 5.39 -0.08 -6.35
C GLY A 65 6.00 -1.30 -5.66
N GLU A 66 6.42 -2.32 -6.41
CA GLU A 66 7.09 -3.51 -5.88
C GLU A 66 8.46 -3.16 -5.27
N ASP A 67 9.27 -2.36 -5.96
CA ASP A 67 10.56 -1.88 -5.45
C ASP A 67 10.39 -0.98 -4.21
N SER A 68 9.22 -0.33 -4.06
CA SER A 68 8.89 0.57 -2.95
C SER A 68 8.18 -0.13 -1.76
N LEU A 69 7.95 -1.44 -1.80
CA LEU A 69 7.23 -2.16 -0.73
C LEU A 69 7.89 -2.01 0.65
N ILE A 70 9.21 -2.02 0.71
CA ILE A 70 9.95 -1.84 1.97
C ILE A 70 9.72 -0.42 2.51
N ASN A 71 9.71 0.58 1.63
CA ASN A 71 9.42 1.95 2.00
C ASN A 71 7.98 2.09 2.51
N LEU A 72 7.01 1.47 1.82
CA LEU A 72 5.61 1.45 2.24
C LEU A 72 5.43 0.77 3.61
N ALA A 73 6.14 -0.33 3.86
CA ALA A 73 6.12 -1.01 5.15
C ALA A 73 6.72 -0.14 6.26
N TRP A 74 7.84 0.53 5.99
CA TRP A 74 8.47 1.46 6.93
C TRP A 74 7.55 2.65 7.26
N ILE A 75 6.89 3.24 6.25
CA ILE A 75 5.90 4.32 6.45
C ILE A 75 4.76 3.85 7.34
N ASN A 76 4.18 2.68 7.05
CA ASN A 76 3.10 2.11 7.85
C ASN A 76 3.54 1.78 9.28
N LEU A 77 4.77 1.29 9.47
CA LEU A 77 5.31 0.98 10.79
C LEU A 77 5.42 2.25 11.65
N ILE A 78 6.00 3.33 11.10
CA ILE A 78 6.09 4.62 11.79
C ILE A 78 4.69 5.12 12.12
N TYR A 79 3.80 5.12 11.13
CA TYR A 79 2.45 5.61 11.30
C TYR A 79 1.68 4.83 12.38
N PHE A 80 1.66 3.49 12.34
CA PHE A 80 0.98 2.68 13.35
C PHE A 80 1.63 2.76 14.74
N GLY A 81 2.95 2.96 14.80
CA GLY A 81 3.67 3.20 16.04
C GLY A 81 3.25 4.52 16.70
N LEU A 82 3.18 5.60 15.91
CA LEU A 82 2.76 6.92 16.38
C LEU A 82 1.29 6.96 16.81
N THR A 83 0.44 6.15 16.19
CA THR A 83 -1.00 6.07 16.52
C THR A 83 -1.31 5.03 17.61
N PHE A 84 -0.31 4.31 18.11
CA PHE A 84 -0.44 3.22 19.09
C PHE A 84 -1.42 2.11 18.67
N GLN A 85 -1.53 1.84 17.36
CA GLN A 85 -2.47 0.85 16.81
C GLN A 85 -1.85 -0.55 16.73
N GLY A 86 -1.70 -1.22 17.87
CA GLY A 86 -1.04 -2.53 17.97
C GLY A 86 -1.61 -3.60 17.04
N LYS A 87 -2.93 -3.63 16.80
CA LYS A 87 -3.57 -4.54 15.84
C LYS A 87 -3.04 -4.37 14.41
N LEU A 88 -2.79 -3.12 13.99
CA LEU A 88 -2.25 -2.83 12.66
C LEU A 88 -0.76 -3.14 12.54
N ILE A 89 0.00 -3.02 13.64
CA ILE A 89 1.40 -3.47 13.69
C ILE A 89 1.48 -4.99 13.49
N ILE A 90 0.63 -5.76 14.18
CA ILE A 90 0.54 -7.21 14.00
C ILE A 90 0.16 -7.56 12.56
N LEU A 91 -0.85 -6.88 12.00
CA LEU A 91 -1.23 -7.07 10.60
C LEU A 91 -0.06 -6.78 9.64
N LEU A 92 0.67 -5.69 9.86
CA LEU A 92 1.83 -5.33 9.04
C LEU A 92 2.93 -6.41 9.10
N LEU A 93 3.20 -6.97 10.28
CA LEU A 93 4.14 -8.08 10.44
C LEU A 93 3.69 -9.32 9.67
N ILE A 94 2.41 -9.68 9.74
CA ILE A 94 1.84 -10.79 8.96
C ILE A 94 2.05 -10.54 7.47
N VAL A 95 1.73 -9.34 6.98
CA VAL A 95 1.90 -8.96 5.58
C VAL A 95 3.35 -9.04 5.14
N LEU A 96 4.30 -8.62 5.98
CA LEU A 96 5.74 -8.73 5.71
C LEU A 96 6.20 -10.18 5.64
N VAL A 97 5.76 -11.03 6.58
CA VAL A 97 6.09 -12.47 6.58
C VAL A 97 5.51 -13.15 5.35
N VAL A 98 4.24 -12.89 5.03
CA VAL A 98 3.57 -13.42 3.85
C VAL A 98 4.29 -12.95 2.57
N GLY A 99 4.62 -11.65 2.48
CA GLY A 99 5.39 -11.09 1.38
C GLY A 99 6.79 -11.72 1.24
N TRP A 100 7.48 -12.01 2.34
CA TRP A 100 8.79 -12.66 2.33
C TRP A 100 8.72 -14.13 1.91
N VAL A 101 7.79 -14.90 2.47
CA VAL A 101 7.54 -16.30 2.10
C VAL A 101 7.12 -16.40 0.64
N LEU A 102 6.27 -15.48 0.19
CA LEU A 102 5.85 -15.45 -1.19
C LEU A 102 7.00 -15.00 -2.08
N LYS A 103 7.82 -14.02 -1.71
CA LYS A 103 9.03 -13.65 -2.48
C LYS A 103 10.00 -14.82 -2.69
N SER A 104 10.19 -15.67 -1.68
CA SER A 104 11.08 -16.84 -1.79
C SER A 104 10.50 -17.94 -2.68
N ARG A 105 9.19 -18.20 -2.59
CA ARG A 105 8.46 -19.13 -3.49
C ARG A 105 8.13 -18.52 -4.85
N TYR A 106 8.17 -17.20 -4.98
CA TYR A 106 7.78 -16.46 -6.18
C TYR A 106 8.79 -16.64 -7.31
N ARG A 107 10.06 -16.91 -7.00
CA ARG A 107 11.05 -17.28 -8.03
C ARG A 107 10.66 -18.52 -8.85
N SER A 108 9.85 -19.43 -8.30
CA SER A 108 9.36 -20.61 -9.02
C SER A 108 7.97 -20.41 -9.64
N LEU A 109 7.26 -19.34 -9.30
CA LEU A 109 5.94 -19.05 -9.86
C LEU A 109 6.05 -18.60 -11.31
N TRP A 110 5.08 -19.03 -12.11
CA TRP A 110 4.99 -18.80 -13.55
C TRP A 110 5.04 -17.30 -13.95
N TRP A 111 4.76 -16.41 -13.00
CA TRP A 111 4.68 -14.96 -13.19
C TRP A 111 6.03 -14.25 -13.07
N TYR A 112 6.93 -14.72 -12.21
CA TYR A 112 8.29 -14.17 -12.07
C TYR A 112 9.16 -14.49 -13.30
N LYS A 113 9.02 -15.70 -13.86
CA LYS A 113 9.69 -16.10 -15.11
C LYS A 113 9.30 -15.22 -16.31
N SER A 114 8.19 -14.47 -16.24
CA SER A 114 7.81 -13.51 -17.29
C SER A 114 8.61 -12.20 -17.26
N GLY A 115 9.44 -11.97 -16.24
CA GLY A 115 10.18 -10.71 -16.05
C GLY A 115 9.31 -9.50 -15.69
N LYS A 116 7.99 -9.69 -15.47
CA LYS A 116 7.08 -8.60 -15.10
C LYS A 116 7.08 -8.37 -13.59
N LYS A 117 7.74 -7.30 -13.14
CA LYS A 117 7.63 -6.76 -11.78
C LYS A 117 6.23 -6.18 -11.53
N GLY A 118 5.66 -6.38 -10.34
CA GLY A 118 4.36 -5.85 -9.93
C GLY A 118 3.44 -6.86 -9.24
N PHE A 119 3.71 -8.17 -9.39
CA PHE A 119 2.90 -9.21 -8.75
C PHE A 119 3.00 -9.15 -7.23
N LEU A 120 4.22 -9.04 -6.69
CA LEU A 120 4.40 -9.04 -5.25
C LEU A 120 3.74 -7.81 -4.64
N PHE A 121 3.79 -6.67 -5.33
CA PHE A 121 3.07 -5.47 -4.94
C PHE A 121 1.55 -5.71 -4.83
N LEU A 122 0.93 -6.22 -5.89
CA LEU A 122 -0.52 -6.44 -5.90
C LEU A 122 -0.96 -7.47 -4.85
N LEU A 123 -0.22 -8.56 -4.73
CA LEU A 123 -0.51 -9.63 -3.77
C LEU A 123 -0.38 -9.14 -2.31
N THR A 124 0.69 -8.40 -2.02
CA THR A 124 0.92 -7.82 -0.68
C THR A 124 -0.20 -6.85 -0.33
N ASN A 125 -0.64 -6.03 -1.29
CA ASN A 125 -1.80 -5.15 -1.11
C ASN A 125 -3.09 -5.93 -0.88
N MET A 126 -3.35 -7.01 -1.62
CA MET A 126 -4.52 -7.85 -1.38
C MET A 126 -4.57 -8.35 0.06
N VAL A 127 -3.48 -8.92 0.57
CA VAL A 127 -3.39 -9.45 1.94
C VAL A 127 -3.57 -8.32 2.96
N PHE A 128 -2.92 -7.17 2.73
CA PHE A 128 -3.03 -6.01 3.61
C PHE A 128 -4.47 -5.49 3.70
N PHE A 129 -5.16 -5.30 2.57
CA PHE A 129 -6.53 -4.79 2.56
C PHE A 129 -7.57 -5.80 3.06
N VAL A 130 -7.36 -7.09 2.82
CA VAL A 130 -8.18 -8.14 3.47
C VAL A 130 -8.01 -8.07 4.98
N GLY A 131 -6.78 -7.95 5.46
CA GLY A 131 -6.50 -7.80 6.89
C GLY A 131 -7.12 -6.54 7.50
N LEU A 132 -7.08 -5.41 6.79
CA LEU A 132 -7.75 -4.18 7.22
C LEU A 132 -9.26 -4.36 7.32
N ALA A 133 -9.88 -5.06 6.36
CA ALA A 133 -11.30 -5.36 6.40
C ALA A 133 -11.70 -6.11 7.67
N PHE A 134 -10.89 -7.10 8.08
CA PHE A 134 -11.10 -7.84 9.32
C PHE A 134 -10.83 -7.02 10.58
N VAL A 135 -9.72 -6.25 10.62
CA VAL A 135 -9.36 -5.46 11.81
C VAL A 135 -10.39 -4.37 12.13
N PHE A 136 -10.91 -3.72 11.10
CA PHE A 136 -11.89 -2.63 11.24
C PHE A 136 -13.34 -3.08 11.10
N ASN A 137 -13.59 -4.38 10.84
CA ASN A 137 -14.91 -4.91 10.48
C ASN A 137 -15.60 -4.06 9.40
N ASN A 138 -14.83 -3.62 8.39
CA ASN A 138 -15.30 -2.74 7.34
C ASN A 138 -14.98 -3.35 5.97
N TYR A 139 -16.01 -3.87 5.31
CA TYR A 139 -15.85 -4.54 4.01
C TYR A 139 -15.56 -3.58 2.85
N PHE A 140 -15.61 -2.26 3.05
CA PHE A 140 -15.20 -1.28 2.05
C PHE A 140 -13.73 -1.49 1.63
N TYR A 141 -12.87 -1.95 2.55
CA TYR A 141 -11.47 -2.25 2.23
C TYR A 141 -11.31 -3.38 1.19
N LEU A 142 -12.31 -4.26 1.03
CA LEU A 142 -12.27 -5.32 0.02
C LEU A 142 -12.32 -4.79 -1.41
N ILE A 143 -12.79 -3.56 -1.64
CA ILE A 143 -12.73 -2.94 -2.96
C ILE A 143 -11.28 -2.85 -3.45
N MET A 144 -10.35 -2.46 -2.58
CA MET A 144 -8.92 -2.37 -2.92
C MET A 144 -8.30 -3.76 -3.17
N THR A 145 -8.76 -4.79 -2.45
CA THR A 145 -8.40 -6.18 -2.72
C THR A 145 -8.88 -6.62 -4.09
N LEU A 146 -10.14 -6.33 -4.46
CA LEU A 146 -10.70 -6.67 -5.76
C LEU A 146 -9.96 -5.96 -6.90
N LEU A 147 -9.68 -4.67 -6.76
CA LEU A 147 -8.89 -3.90 -7.74
C LEU A 147 -7.50 -4.52 -7.95
N SER A 148 -6.85 -4.92 -6.85
CA SER A 148 -5.55 -5.58 -6.91
C SER A 148 -5.65 -6.96 -7.59
N GLY A 149 -6.70 -7.73 -7.29
CA GLY A 149 -6.97 -9.04 -7.89
C GLY A 149 -7.28 -8.98 -9.38
N VAL A 150 -8.14 -8.06 -9.82
CA VAL A 150 -8.44 -7.82 -11.23
C VAL A 150 -7.17 -7.45 -11.99
N ARG A 151 -6.36 -6.55 -11.43
CA ARG A 151 -5.10 -6.14 -12.08
C ARG A 151 -4.09 -7.26 -12.15
N LEU A 152 -4.07 -8.12 -11.13
CA LEU A 152 -3.29 -9.35 -11.13
C LEU A 152 -3.75 -10.19 -12.34
N VAL A 153 -5.02 -10.56 -12.46
CA VAL A 153 -5.52 -11.34 -13.62
C VAL A 153 -5.14 -10.71 -14.96
N MET A 154 -5.24 -9.39 -15.11
CA MET A 154 -4.81 -8.68 -16.33
C MET A 154 -3.32 -8.87 -16.64
N LEU A 155 -2.45 -8.74 -15.63
CA LEU A 155 -1.00 -9.01 -15.78
C LEU A 155 -0.73 -10.44 -16.25
N GLY A 156 -1.55 -11.40 -15.82
CA GLY A 156 -1.53 -12.79 -16.28
C GLY A 156 -1.99 -12.95 -17.72
N ASN A 157 -3.11 -12.31 -18.11
CA ASN A 157 -3.69 -12.44 -19.45
C ASN A 157 -2.85 -11.79 -20.56
N GLU A 158 -2.14 -10.69 -20.27
CA GLU A 158 -1.18 -10.08 -21.20
C GLU A 158 -0.03 -11.04 -21.62
N ARG A 159 0.10 -12.20 -20.98
CA ARG A 159 1.01 -13.27 -21.38
C ARG A 159 0.39 -14.22 -22.41
N ASN A 160 -0.91 -14.51 -22.31
CA ASN A 160 -1.60 -15.48 -23.17
C ASN A 160 -2.00 -14.90 -24.52
N SER A 161 -1.78 -13.60 -24.76
CA SER A 161 -2.08 -12.93 -26.04
C SER A 161 -0.84 -12.77 -26.95
N LYS A 162 0.23 -13.52 -26.70
CA LYS A 162 1.40 -13.66 -27.59
C LYS A 162 1.53 -15.11 -28.00
#